data_AF-A0A2U8VQW1-F1
#
_entry.id   AF-A0A2U8VQW1-F1
#
_cell.length_a   1.000
_cell.length_b   1.000
_cell.length_c   1.000
_cell.angle_alpha   90.00
_cell.angle_beta   90.00
_cell.angle_gamma   90.00
#
_symmetry.space_group_name_H-M   'P 1'
#
loop_
_entity.id
_entity.type
_entity.pdbx_description
1 polymer ?
#
loop_
_entity_poly.entity_id
_entity_poly.type
_entity_poly.pdbx_seq_one_letter_code
_entity_poly.pdbx_strand_id
1 'polypeptide(L)'
;MRPGLRAGLVGAATLAGLLAGLATCEDRLQRERVALCRRAVPALVPAETNLRVLRAGTGATPDSVRIDYAVGPRPHWALCRFGADTEIVGITTDRQNLSGASLYLLKRFYLDTPDAAEADPGER
;
A
#
# COMPACT_ATOMS: atom_id res chain seq x y z
N MET A 1 30.87 10.99 43.22
CA MET A 1 30.56 9.90 42.26
C MET A 1 29.03 9.84 42.12
N ARG A 2 28.45 10.15 40.95
CA ARG A 2 26.98 10.27 40.75
C ARG A 2 26.48 9.00 40.03
N PRO A 3 25.86 8.01 40.73
CA PRO A 3 25.47 6.73 40.15
C PRO A 3 24.23 6.82 39.23
N GLY A 4 23.50 7.95 39.23
CA GLY A 4 22.21 8.09 38.55
C GLY A 4 22.28 8.31 37.02
N LEU A 5 23.44 8.67 36.46
CA LEU A 5 23.52 8.99 35.02
C LEU A 5 23.46 7.74 34.12
N ARG A 6 23.98 6.61 34.61
CA ARG A 6 24.07 5.35 33.85
C ARG A 6 22.73 4.63 33.74
N ALA A 7 21.90 4.68 34.77
CA ALA A 7 20.57 4.06 34.76
C ALA A 7 19.60 4.79 33.81
N GLY A 8 19.65 6.13 33.76
CA GLY A 8 18.86 6.93 32.82
C GLY A 8 19.23 6.69 31.34
N LEU A 9 20.52 6.50 31.06
CA LEU A 9 21.01 6.21 29.71
C LEU A 9 20.58 4.84 29.19
N VAL A 10 20.54 3.81 30.05
CA VAL A 10 20.09 2.46 29.66
C VAL A 10 18.59 2.43 29.40
N GLY A 11 17.78 3.08 30.24
CA GLY A 11 16.34 3.20 30.03
C GLY A 11 15.97 4.01 28.78
N ALA A 12 16.70 5.10 28.51
CA ALA A 12 16.49 5.89 27.30
C ALA A 12 16.88 5.11 26.03
N ALA A 13 17.96 4.31 26.07
CA ALA A 13 18.41 3.52 24.94
C ALA A 13 17.44 2.38 24.58
N THR A 14 16.84 1.71 25.57
CA THR A 14 15.87 0.63 25.32
C THR A 14 14.55 1.16 24.76
N LEU A 15 14.05 2.29 25.28
CA LEU A 15 12.87 2.98 24.73
C LEU A 15 13.12 3.49 23.30
N ALA A 16 14.28 4.10 23.04
CA ALA A 16 14.64 4.54 21.69
C ALA A 16 14.75 3.38 20.69
N GLY A 17 15.34 2.25 21.10
CA GLY A 17 15.42 1.04 20.27
C GLY A 17 14.05 0.44 19.94
N LEU A 18 13.14 0.39 20.90
CA LEU A 18 11.78 -0.12 20.69
C LEU A 18 10.98 0.78 19.72
N LEU A 19 11.05 2.10 19.90
CA LEU A 19 10.37 3.06 19.03
C LEU A 19 10.92 3.04 17.60
N ALA A 20 12.23 2.92 17.43
CA ALA A 20 12.86 2.78 16.12
C ALA A 20 12.43 1.47 15.42
N GLY A 21 12.30 0.38 16.19
CA GLY A 21 11.80 -0.91 15.69
C GLY A 21 10.35 -0.85 15.19
N LEU A 22 9.48 -0.11 15.88
CA LEU A 22 8.09 0.09 15.46
C LEU A 22 8.00 0.95 14.18
N ALA A 23 8.75 2.05 14.14
CA ALA A 23 8.75 2.95 12.98
C ALA A 23 9.20 2.24 11.68
N THR A 24 10.21 1.37 11.74
CA THR A 24 10.62 0.60 10.54
C THR A 24 9.59 -0.45 10.13
N CYS A 25 8.80 -0.98 11.07
CA CYS A 25 7.78 -1.98 10.77
C CYS A 25 6.60 -1.34 10.06
N GLU A 26 6.12 -0.19 10.57
CA GLU A 26 5.04 0.59 9.96
C GLU A 26 5.42 1.04 8.54
N ASP A 27 6.66 1.49 8.34
CA ASP A 27 7.17 1.92 7.05
C ASP A 27 7.29 0.76 6.02
N ARG A 28 7.70 -0.44 6.46
CA ARG A 28 7.68 -1.64 5.60
C ARG A 28 6.26 -2.03 5.22
N LEU A 29 5.36 -2.11 6.20
CA LEU A 29 3.96 -2.43 5.98
C LEU A 29 3.32 -1.45 4.99
N GLN A 30 3.60 -0.16 5.14
CA GLN A 30 3.08 0.87 4.24
C GLN A 30 3.60 0.70 2.81
N ARG A 31 4.89 0.38 2.63
CA ARG A 31 5.43 0.08 1.29
C ARG A 31 4.76 -1.13 0.66
N GLU A 32 4.53 -2.20 1.42
CA GLU A 32 3.87 -3.41 0.92
C GLU A 32 2.42 -3.13 0.51
N ARG A 33 1.67 -2.36 1.31
CA ARG A 33 0.32 -1.89 0.95
C ARG A 33 0.32 -1.06 -0.32
N VAL A 34 1.30 -0.14 -0.47
CA VAL A 34 1.44 0.67 -1.69
C VAL A 34 1.70 -0.20 -2.91
N ALA A 35 2.64 -1.15 -2.81
CA ALA A 35 2.95 -2.07 -3.90
C ALA A 35 1.73 -2.92 -4.28
N LEU A 36 1.00 -3.47 -3.30
CA LEU A 36 -0.17 -4.29 -3.57
C LEU A 36 -1.32 -3.49 -4.22
N CYS A 37 -1.56 -2.25 -3.76
CA CYS A 37 -2.57 -1.39 -4.36
C CYS A 37 -2.20 -0.98 -5.78
N ARG A 38 -0.91 -0.69 -6.03
CA ARG A 38 -0.39 -0.35 -7.37
C ARG A 38 -0.55 -1.53 -8.34
N ARG A 39 -0.26 -2.75 -7.87
CA ARG A 39 -0.48 -4.00 -8.61
C ARG A 39 -1.94 -4.25 -8.96
N ALA A 40 -2.90 -3.76 -8.17
CA ALA A 40 -4.31 -3.93 -8.49
C ALA A 40 -4.76 -3.08 -9.70
N VAL A 41 -4.08 -1.97 -9.99
CA VAL A 41 -4.54 -0.98 -10.97
C VAL A 41 -4.71 -1.54 -12.39
N PRO A 42 -3.80 -2.37 -12.96
CA PRO A 42 -3.95 -2.87 -14.31
C PRO A 42 -5.22 -3.70 -14.52
N ALA A 43 -5.71 -4.41 -13.49
CA ALA A 43 -6.98 -5.14 -13.54
C ALA A 43 -8.22 -4.23 -13.47
N LEU A 44 -8.07 -2.96 -13.10
CA LEU A 44 -9.16 -1.97 -13.07
C LEU A 44 -9.34 -1.25 -14.41
N VAL A 45 -8.41 -1.45 -15.34
CA VAL A 45 -8.41 -0.81 -16.67
C VAL A 45 -8.47 -1.86 -17.78
N PRO A 46 -8.95 -1.49 -18.98
CA PRO A 46 -8.89 -2.39 -20.13
C PRO A 46 -7.45 -2.72 -20.52
N ALA A 47 -7.17 -3.99 -20.84
CA ALA A 47 -5.83 -4.54 -21.07
C ALA A 47 -5.00 -3.82 -22.16
N GLU A 48 -5.65 -3.25 -23.17
CA GLU A 48 -5.00 -2.64 -24.36
C GLU A 48 -4.64 -1.16 -24.16
N THR A 49 -4.63 -0.64 -22.94
CA THR A 49 -4.51 0.81 -22.71
C THR A 49 -3.17 1.21 -22.13
N ASN A 50 -2.58 2.29 -22.65
CA ASN A 50 -1.34 2.87 -22.13
C ASN A 50 -1.58 3.43 -20.72
N LEU A 51 -1.30 2.59 -19.72
CA LEU A 51 -1.41 2.91 -18.31
C LEU A 51 -0.09 3.47 -17.78
N ARG A 52 -0.16 4.59 -17.07
CA ARG A 52 0.98 5.18 -16.36
C ARG A 52 0.60 5.58 -14.95
N VAL A 53 1.32 5.12 -13.94
CA VAL A 53 1.15 5.62 -12.56
C VAL A 53 1.76 7.01 -12.46
N LEU A 54 1.00 7.94 -11.88
CA LEU A 54 1.41 9.32 -11.66
C LEU A 54 1.89 9.52 -10.22
N ARG A 55 1.18 8.92 -9.26
CA ARG A 55 1.48 9.01 -7.83
C ARG A 55 0.96 7.76 -7.12
N ALA A 56 1.72 7.29 -6.15
CA ALA A 56 1.31 6.22 -5.25
C ALA A 56 1.71 6.59 -3.81
N GLY A 57 0.80 6.43 -2.85
CA GLY A 57 1.11 6.72 -1.45
C GLY A 57 -0.10 6.62 -0.53
N THR A 58 0.08 7.06 0.72
CA THR A 58 -0.99 7.03 1.74
C THR A 58 -2.22 7.81 1.28
N GLY A 59 -3.39 7.23 1.55
CA GLY A 59 -4.69 7.85 1.30
C GLY A 59 -5.08 8.82 2.42
N ALA A 60 -6.37 9.13 2.50
CA ALA A 60 -6.91 10.05 3.51
C ALA A 60 -6.91 9.44 4.92
N THR A 61 -6.79 8.12 5.03
CA THR A 61 -6.76 7.37 6.30
C THR A 61 -5.49 6.51 6.37
N PRO A 62 -5.01 6.14 7.58
CA PRO A 62 -3.80 5.33 7.74
C PRO A 62 -3.88 3.92 7.12
N ASP A 63 -5.10 3.39 6.98
CA ASP A 63 -5.42 2.10 6.38
C ASP A 63 -5.76 2.21 4.89
N SER A 64 -5.55 3.37 4.25
CA SER A 64 -5.80 3.53 2.83
C SER A 64 -4.54 3.92 2.05
N VAL A 65 -4.52 3.48 0.80
CA VAL A 65 -3.53 3.87 -0.21
C VAL A 65 -4.26 4.43 -1.40
N ARG A 66 -3.79 5.59 -1.88
CA ARG A 66 -4.26 6.22 -3.10
C ARG A 66 -3.23 6.06 -4.20
N ILE A 67 -3.68 5.60 -5.36
CA ILE A 67 -2.93 5.56 -6.60
C ILE A 67 -3.61 6.50 -7.59
N ASP A 68 -2.89 7.52 -8.04
CA ASP A 68 -3.30 8.34 -9.18
C ASP A 68 -2.58 7.81 -10.42
N TYR A 69 -3.33 7.56 -11.48
CA TYR A 69 -2.81 6.98 -12.72
C TYR A 69 -3.44 7.66 -13.94
N ALA A 70 -2.82 7.52 -15.09
CA ALA A 70 -3.34 7.99 -16.36
C ALA A 70 -3.59 6.82 -17.30
N VAL A 71 -4.66 6.93 -18.06
CA VAL A 71 -5.03 6.02 -19.15
C VAL A 71 -5.09 6.87 -20.41
N GLY A 72 -4.02 6.81 -21.22
CA GLY A 72 -3.77 7.82 -22.25
C GLY A 72 -3.68 9.23 -21.65
N PRO A 73 -4.44 10.23 -22.14
CA PRO A 73 -4.40 11.60 -21.62
C PRO A 73 -5.29 11.81 -20.38
N ARG A 74 -6.08 10.81 -19.96
CA ARG A 74 -7.09 10.99 -18.90
C ARG A 74 -6.54 10.56 -17.54
N PRO A 75 -6.56 11.43 -16.52
CA PRO A 75 -6.21 11.05 -15.16
C PRO A 75 -7.37 10.32 -14.48
N HIS A 76 -7.01 9.33 -13.67
CA HIS A 76 -7.89 8.49 -12.87
C HIS A 76 -7.27 8.27 -11.48
N TRP A 77 -8.06 7.75 -10.57
CA TRP A 77 -7.59 7.40 -9.23
C TRP A 77 -8.21 6.10 -8.74
N ALA A 78 -7.45 5.39 -7.91
CA ALA A 78 -7.89 4.24 -7.15
C ALA A 78 -7.50 4.43 -5.69
N LEU A 79 -8.42 4.10 -4.79
CA LEU A 79 -8.26 4.12 -3.34
C LEU A 79 -8.46 2.69 -2.82
N CYS A 80 -7.37 2.03 -2.44
CA CYS A 80 -7.43 0.75 -1.76
C CYS A 80 -7.57 0.99 -0.26
N ARG A 81 -8.52 0.28 0.38
CA ARG A 81 -8.65 0.19 1.83
C ARG A 81 -8.12 -1.15 2.29
N PHE A 82 -7.36 -1.12 3.37
CA PHE A 82 -6.70 -2.27 3.96
C PHE A 82 -7.34 -2.63 5.29
N GLY A 83 -7.43 -3.93 5.56
CA GLY A 83 -7.78 -4.47 6.86
C GLY A 83 -6.53 -4.61 7.73
N ALA A 84 -6.45 -5.70 8.49
CA ALA A 84 -5.22 -6.09 9.15
C ALA A 84 -4.13 -6.34 8.10
N ASP A 85 -2.88 -5.99 8.46
CA ASP A 85 -1.70 -6.22 7.64
C ASP A 85 -1.84 -5.66 6.21
N THR A 86 -1.65 -6.46 5.17
CA THR A 86 -1.71 -6.05 3.77
C THR A 86 -2.99 -6.50 3.08
N GLU A 87 -4.03 -6.91 3.84
CA GLU A 87 -5.26 -7.40 3.22
C GLU A 87 -6.08 -6.25 2.60
N ILE A 88 -6.30 -6.28 1.28
CA ILE A 88 -7.26 -5.37 0.65
C ILE A 88 -8.69 -5.81 0.99
N VAL A 89 -9.45 -4.89 1.58
CA VAL A 89 -10.87 -5.07 1.98
C VAL A 89 -11.83 -4.22 1.14
N GLY A 90 -11.30 -3.33 0.30
CA GLY A 90 -12.10 -2.56 -0.66
C GLY A 90 -11.22 -1.76 -1.62
N ILE A 91 -11.72 -1.56 -2.84
CA ILE A 91 -11.09 -0.65 -3.81
C ILE A 91 -12.15 0.29 -4.36
N THR A 92 -11.98 1.59 -4.18
CA THR A 92 -12.84 2.60 -4.77
C THR A 92 -12.09 3.31 -5.88
N THR A 93 -12.73 3.50 -7.03
CA THR A 93 -12.19 4.25 -8.17
C THR A 93 -13.15 5.38 -8.53
N ASP A 94 -12.75 6.20 -9.49
CA ASP A 94 -13.63 7.18 -10.13
C ASP A 94 -14.85 6.58 -10.84
N ARG A 95 -14.81 5.28 -11.18
CA ARG A 95 -15.88 4.61 -11.97
C ARG A 95 -16.68 3.59 -11.18
N GLN A 96 -16.10 2.98 -10.16
CA GLN A 96 -16.68 1.83 -9.47
C GLN A 96 -16.10 1.63 -8.07
N ASN A 97 -16.87 0.97 -7.22
CA ASN A 97 -16.43 0.49 -5.91
C ASN A 97 -16.45 -1.05 -5.91
N LEU A 98 -15.29 -1.67 -5.71
CA LEU A 98 -15.11 -3.11 -5.59
C LEU A 98 -15.10 -3.52 -4.12
N SER A 99 -16.04 -4.39 -3.76
CA SER A 99 -16.18 -4.99 -2.43
C SER A 99 -16.84 -6.36 -2.54
N GLY A 100 -16.81 -7.14 -1.44
CA GLY A 100 -17.48 -8.44 -1.39
C GLY A 100 -17.01 -9.39 -2.48
N ALA A 101 -17.94 -9.94 -3.26
CA ALA A 101 -17.65 -10.95 -4.29
C ALA A 101 -16.71 -10.44 -5.40
N SER A 102 -16.90 -9.23 -5.91
CA SER A 102 -16.05 -8.67 -6.97
C SER A 102 -14.61 -8.51 -6.52
N LEU A 103 -14.41 -8.10 -5.27
CA LEU A 103 -13.07 -8.00 -4.69
C LEU A 103 -12.46 -9.39 -4.45
N TYR A 104 -13.25 -10.36 -3.99
CA TYR A 104 -12.79 -11.74 -3.84
C TYR A 104 -12.28 -12.32 -5.17
N LEU A 105 -13.03 -12.14 -6.26
CA LEU A 105 -12.63 -12.60 -7.59
C LEU A 105 -11.33 -11.93 -8.05
N LEU A 106 -11.22 -10.60 -7.88
CA LEU A 106 -10.00 -9.86 -8.21
C LEU A 106 -8.79 -10.39 -7.44
N LYS A 107 -8.94 -10.64 -6.13
CA LYS A 107 -7.86 -11.21 -5.31
C LYS A 107 -7.44 -12.58 -5.85
N ARG A 108 -8.41 -13.49 -5.95
CA ARG A 108 -8.18 -14.90 -6.24
C ARG A 108 -7.63 -15.17 -7.65
N PHE A 109 -8.06 -14.39 -8.64
CA PHE A 109 -7.76 -14.64 -10.05
C PHE A 109 -6.74 -13.68 -10.65
N TYR A 110 -6.38 -12.61 -9.94
CA TYR A 110 -5.40 -11.64 -10.43
C TYR A 110 -4.33 -11.36 -9.39
N LEU A 111 -4.67 -10.83 -8.22
CA LEU A 111 -3.64 -10.38 -7.26
C LEU A 111 -2.79 -11.51 -6.68
N ASP A 112 -3.35 -12.71 -6.54
CA ASP A 112 -2.65 -13.88 -6.02
C ASP A 112 -1.84 -14.64 -7.10
N THR A 113 -1.73 -14.09 -8.32
CA THR A 113 -0.97 -14.68 -9.44
C THR A 113 0.39 -13.99 -9.61
N PRO A 114 1.41 -14.67 -10.17
CA PRO A 114 2.68 -14.04 -10.50
C PRO A 114 2.52 -12.90 -11.52
N ASP A 115 1.53 -12.99 -12.42
CA ASP A 115 1.25 -11.97 -13.44
C ASP A 115 0.99 -10.59 -12.82
N ALA A 116 0.38 -10.52 -11.62
CA ALA A 116 0.16 -9.26 -10.93
C ALA A 116 1.46 -8.62 -10.41
N ALA A 117 2.49 -9.43 -10.12
CA ALA A 117 3.82 -8.90 -9.79
C ALA A 117 4.52 -8.36 -11.04
N GLU A 118 4.48 -9.10 -12.14
CA GLU A 118 5.10 -8.69 -13.41
C GLU A 118 4.42 -7.46 -14.03
N ALA A 119 3.11 -7.32 -13.81
CA ALA A 119 2.33 -6.19 -14.29
C ALA A 119 2.46 -4.93 -13.42
N ASP A 120 3.29 -4.93 -12.37
CA ASP A 120 3.44 -3.76 -11.48
C ASP A 120 4.05 -2.55 -12.23
N PRO A 121 3.27 -1.49 -12.48
CA PRO A 121 3.72 -0.34 -13.28
C PRO A 121 4.77 0.55 -12.61
N GLY A 122 5.13 0.30 -11.34
CA GLY A 122 6.12 1.11 -10.63
C GLY A 122 7.46 0.43 -10.36
N GLU A 123 7.74 -0.71 -11.00
CA GLU A 123 9.07 -1.35 -11.03
C GLU A 123 9.87 -1.04 -12.31
N ARG A 124 9.34 -0.20 -13.21
CA ARG A 124 9.92 0.12 -14.53
C ARG A 124 10.38 1.56 -14.67
#